data_AF-A0A850RMB5-F1
#
_entry.id   AF-A0A850RMB5-F1
#
_cell.length_a   1.000
_cell.length_b   1.000
_cell.length_c   1.000
_cell.angle_alpha   90.00
_cell.angle_beta   90.00
_cell.angle_gamma   90.00
#
_symmetry.space_group_name_H-M   'P 1'
#
loop_
_entity.id
_entity.type
_entity.pdbx_description
1 polymer ?
#
loop_
_entity_poly.entity_id
_entity_poly.type
_entity_poly.pdbx_seq_one_letter_code
_entity_poly.pdbx_strand_id
1 'polypeptide(L)' 'MKPTRALLARPNFDTDDYAYLAAKGWRNTEILARWTEEAARGNGPCRWEGDAARAKLAAVVSRQQPMQKD' A
#
# COMPACT_ATOMS: atom_id res chain seq x y z
N MET A 1 0.65 -10.31 3.81
CA MET A 1 -0.57 -9.99 4.61
C MET A 1 -1.73 -9.71 3.66
N LYS A 2 -2.96 -10.16 3.94
CA LYS A 2 -4.15 -9.84 3.12
C LYS A 2 -4.90 -8.62 3.68
N PRO A 3 -5.48 -7.73 2.84
CA PRO A 3 -6.29 -6.61 3.32
C PRO A 3 -7.52 -7.11 4.09
N THR A 4 -7.94 -6.36 5.11
CA THR A 4 -9.22 -6.64 5.80
C THR A 4 -10.41 -6.10 4.99
N ARG A 5 -11.62 -6.62 5.25
CA ARG A 5 -12.87 -6.06 4.69
C ARG A 5 -13.02 -4.56 4.95
N ALA A 6 -12.58 -4.09 6.11
CA ALA A 6 -12.63 -2.68 6.47
C ALA A 6 -11.75 -1.79 5.57
N LEU A 7 -10.60 -2.30 5.10
CA LEU A 7 -9.77 -1.59 4.12
C LEU A 7 -10.42 -1.62 2.73
N LEU A 8 -10.90 -2.79 2.30
CA LEU A 8 -11.50 -2.98 0.97
C LEU A 8 -12.79 -2.17 0.76
N ALA A 9 -13.55 -1.91 1.82
CA ALA A 9 -14.80 -1.16 1.74
C ALA A 9 -14.60 0.37 1.61
N ARG A 10 -13.35 0.86 1.62
CA ARG A 10 -13.09 2.30 1.60
C ARG A 10 -13.07 2.86 0.19
N PRO A 11 -13.62 4.07 -0.02
CA PRO A 11 -13.55 4.75 -1.30
C PRO A 11 -12.11 5.14 -1.70
N ASN A 12 -11.20 5.20 -0.72
CA ASN A 12 -9.80 5.54 -0.92
C ASN A 12 -8.87 4.32 -0.82
N PHE A 13 -9.40 3.10 -1.05
CA PHE A 13 -8.57 1.91 -1.17
C PHE A 13 -7.72 1.98 -2.45
N ASP A 14 -6.42 1.77 -2.30
CA ASP A 14 -5.47 1.67 -3.41
C ASP A 14 -4.57 0.45 -3.23
N THR A 15 -4.55 -0.40 -4.26
CA THR A 15 -3.85 -1.69 -4.22
C THR A 15 -2.34 -1.52 -4.13
N ASP A 16 -1.80 -0.54 -4.85
CA ASP A 16 -0.36 -0.31 -4.94
C ASP A 16 0.17 0.33 -3.66
N ASP A 17 -0.56 1.30 -3.11
CA ASP A 17 -0.24 1.89 -1.81
C ASP A 17 -0.34 0.87 -0.68
N TYR A 18 -1.37 0.01 -0.70
CA TYR A 18 -1.48 -1.10 0.24
C TYR A 18 -0.29 -2.06 0.12
N ALA A 19 0.08 -2.47 -1.10
CA ALA A 19 1.18 -3.40 -1.34
C ALA A 19 2.50 -2.83 -0.85
N TYR A 20 2.76 -1.54 -1.08
CA TYR A 20 3.93 -0.84 -0.58
C TYR A 20 3.95 -0.81 0.95
N LEU A 21 2.88 -0.37 1.61
CA LEU A 21 2.83 -0.25 3.07
C LEU A 21 2.95 -1.62 3.74
N ALA A 22 2.27 -2.64 3.21
CA ALA A 22 2.41 -4.01 3.66
C ALA A 22 3.87 -4.51 3.48
N ALA A 23 4.50 -4.19 2.34
CA ALA A 23 5.90 -4.54 2.09
C ALA A 23 6.89 -3.84 3.04
N LYS A 24 6.52 -2.67 3.55
CA LYS A 24 7.24 -1.93 4.60
C LYS A 24 6.97 -2.45 6.01
N GLY A 25 6.11 -3.46 6.18
CA GLY A 25 5.80 -4.07 7.47
C GLY A 25 4.63 -3.44 8.21
N TRP A 26 3.85 -2.57 7.56
CA TRP A 26 2.68 -1.94 8.19
C TRP A 26 1.54 -2.96 8.33
N ARG A 27 0.84 -2.90 9.47
CA ARG A 27 -0.35 -3.71 9.74
C ARG A 27 -1.59 -3.04 9.13
N ASN A 28 -2.60 -3.85 8.83
CA ASN A 28 -3.89 -3.37 8.32
C ASN A 28 -4.51 -2.25 9.18
N THR A 29 -4.35 -2.30 10.50
CA THR A 29 -4.85 -1.25 11.41
C THR A 29 -4.12 0.08 11.24
N GLU A 30 -2.80 0.04 10.99
CA GLU A 30 -1.97 1.23 10.79
C GLU A 30 -2.23 1.86 9.42
N ILE A 31 -2.36 1.03 8.39
CA ILE A 31 -2.76 1.46 7.04
C ILE A 31 -4.16 2.10 7.09
N LEU A 32 -5.10 1.46 7.78
CA LEU A 32 -6.46 1.97 7.94
C LEU A 32 -6.49 3.32 8.65
N ALA A 33 -5.72 3.47 9.74
CA ALA A 33 -5.63 4.72 10.48
C ALA A 33 -5.05 5.84 9.62
N ARG A 34 -3.93 5.57 8.91
CA ARG A 34 -3.29 6.54 8.00
C ARG A 34 -4.24 6.98 6.89
N TRP A 35 -4.89 6.05 6.20
CA TRP A 35 -5.84 6.38 5.14
C TRP A 35 -7.11 7.08 5.65
N THR A 36 -7.46 6.90 6.92
CA THR A 36 -8.56 7.65 7.54
C THR A 36 -8.15 9.08 7.82
N GLU A 37 -6.94 9.30 8.34
CA GLU A 37 -6.40 10.64 8.55
C GLU A 37 -6.24 11.41 7.23
N GLU A 38 -5.66 10.80 6.20
CA GLU A 38 -5.51 11.43 4.89
C GLU A 38 -6.87 11.78 4.28
N ALA A 39 -7.84 10.87 4.34
CA ALA A 39 -9.20 11.15 3.86
C ALA A 39 -9.87 12.30 4.62
N ALA A 40 -9.67 12.41 5.93
CA ALA A 40 -10.19 13.53 6.74
C ALA A 40 -9.57 14.88 6.36
N ARG A 41 -8.35 14.85 5.79
CA ARG A 41 -7.65 16.03 5.24
C ARG A 41 -8.01 16.32 3.78
N GLY A 42 -8.85 15.49 3.15
CA GLY A 42 -9.19 15.59 1.73
C GLY A 42 -8.15 14.97 0.80
N ASN A 43 -7.16 14.25 1.33
CA ASN A 43 -6.13 13.58 0.57
C ASN A 43 -6.52 12.13 0.22
N GLY A 44 -6.05 11.68 -0.95
CA GLY A 44 -6.14 10.28 -1.38
C GLY A 44 -4.93 9.44 -0.97
N PRO A 45 -4.97 8.13 -1.24
CA PRO A 45 -3.79 7.27 -1.11
C PRO A 45 -2.71 7.68 -2.12
N CYS A 46 -1.46 7.28 -1.88
CA CYS A 46 -0.40 7.54 -2.83
C CYS A 46 -0.66 6.73 -4.12
N ARG A 47 -0.83 7.41 -5.26
CA ARG A 47 -1.18 6.76 -6.53
C ARG A 47 0.00 6.14 -7.28
N TRP A 48 1.23 6.30 -6.78
CA TRP A 48 2.46 5.77 -7.39
C TRP A 48 2.60 6.11 -8.89
N GLU A 49 2.15 7.31 -9.29
CA GLU A 49 2.17 7.76 -10.67
C GLU A 49 3.57 8.21 -11.12
N GLY A 50 3.91 7.91 -12.37
CA GLY A 50 5.21 8.20 -12.98
C GLY A 50 6.24 7.06 -12.85
N ASP A 51 7.17 6.99 -13.80
CA ASP A 51 8.11 5.87 -13.93
C ASP A 51 8.99 5.68 -12.69
N ALA A 52 9.45 6.78 -12.08
CA ALA A 52 10.27 6.72 -10.88
C ALA A 52 9.50 6.17 -9.66
N ALA A 53 8.23 6.56 -9.50
CA ALA A 53 7.39 6.08 -8.41
C ALA A 53 7.09 4.58 -8.58
N ARG A 54 6.72 4.16 -9.80
CA ARG A 54 6.51 2.74 -10.12
C ARG A 54 7.76 1.90 -9.93
N ALA A 55 8.93 2.39 -10.34
CA ALA A 55 10.20 1.69 -10.14
C ALA A 55 10.49 1.47 -8.64
N LYS A 56 10.22 2.48 -7.80
CA LYS A 56 10.35 2.36 -6.35
C LYS A 56 9.35 1.38 -5.75
N LEU A 57 8.09 1.44 -6.16
CA LEU A 57 7.05 0.49 -5.76
C LEU A 57 7.49 -0.94 -6.08
N ALA A 58 7.87 -1.19 -7.33
CA ALA A 58 8.34 -2.49 -7.79
C ALA A 58 9.54 -2.98 -6.98
N ALA A 59 10.53 -2.11 -6.71
CA ALA A 59 11.71 -2.48 -5.92
C ALA A 59 11.37 -2.86 -4.47
N VAL A 60 10.38 -2.21 -3.85
CA VAL A 60 9.96 -2.51 -2.47
C VAL A 60 9.09 -3.76 -2.41
N VAL A 61 8.15 -3.91 -3.35
CA VAL A 61 7.25 -5.08 -3.42
C VAL A 61 8.02 -6.34 -3.82
N SER A 62 8.96 -6.26 -4.75
CA SER A 62 9.76 -7.41 -5.19
C SER A 62 10.66 -7.97 -4.09
N ARG A 63 11.13 -7.13 -3.16
CA ARG A 63 11.93 -7.57 -2.00
C ARG A 63 11.14 -8.41 -0.99
N GLN A 64 9.81 -8.40 -1.06
CA GLN A 64 8.95 -9.24 -0.22
C GLN A 64 8.56 -10.56 -0.88
N GLN A 65 8.82 -10.76 -2.17
CA GLN A 65 8.82 -12.10 -2.72
C GLN A 65 10.11 -12.79 -2.25
N PRO A 66 10.04 -13.92 -1.53
CA PRO A 66 11.23 -14.73 -1.35
C PRO A 66 11.73 -15.05 -2.75
N MET A 67 12.98 -14.67 -3.02
CA MET A 67 13.71 -15.08 -4.22
C MET A 67 13.51 -16.59 -4.35
N GLN A 68 12.65 -17.00 -5.28
CA GLN A 68 12.48 -18.40 -5.62
C GLN A 68 13.80 -18.77 -6.30
N LYS A 69 14.72 -19.30 -5.48
CA LYS A 69 15.95 -19.93 -5.97
C LYS A 69 15.51 -21.24 -6.62
N ASP A 70 15.58 -21.29 -7.95
CA ASP A 70 15.83 -22.54 -8.67
C ASP A 70 17.18 -23.13 -8.27
#